data_AF-A0A1A8DQR5-F1
#
_entry.id   AF-A0A1A8DQR5-F1
#
_cell.length_a   1.000
_cell.length_b   1.000
_cell.length_c   1.000
_cell.angle_alpha   90.00
_cell.angle_beta   90.00
_cell.angle_gamma   90.00
#
_symmetry.space_group_name_H-M   'P 1'
#
loop_
_entity.id
_entity.type
_entity.pdbx_description
1 polymer ?
#
loop_
_entity_poly.entity_id
_entity_poly.type
_entity_poly.pdbx_seq_one_letter_code
_entity_poly.pdbx_strand_id
1 'polypeptide(L)'
;MHLHQVLTGAVNPGDCCYSVGSVNDIPFTAYGSGCDVVILASDFDCVQIIPGAQNGNIQVGCVECSHQLGRIAASYGNTVCIFEPLSTNPNKCHKLLNYQWQKTGQFFLDAITYTLAWDPQGNRILAAAERLQLWAPPLADALIEEEDGQMIEERTHPVLNDW
;
A
#
# COMPACT_ATOMS: atom_id res chain seq x y z
N MET A 1 0.05 19.63 -31.33
CA MET A 1 -1.17 19.30 -30.56
C MET A 1 -0.89 19.62 -29.11
N HIS A 2 -1.67 20.48 -28.46
CA HIS A 2 -1.54 20.70 -27.02
C HIS A 2 -2.14 19.48 -26.33
N LEU A 3 -1.31 18.71 -25.63
CA LEU A 3 -1.76 17.59 -24.83
C LEU A 3 -2.67 18.20 -23.74
N HIS A 4 -3.98 17.95 -23.80
CA HIS A 4 -4.81 18.18 -22.63
C HIS A 4 -4.27 17.26 -21.55
N GLN A 5 -3.70 17.85 -20.51
CA GLN A 5 -3.32 17.11 -19.33
C GLN A 5 -4.63 16.60 -18.72
N VAL A 6 -4.92 15.33 -18.94
CA VAL A 6 -6.00 14.63 -18.23
C VAL A 6 -5.48 14.51 -16.80
N LEU A 7 -5.94 15.40 -15.91
CA LEU A 7 -5.86 15.16 -14.47
C LEU A 7 -6.64 13.87 -14.24
N THR A 8 -5.94 12.78 -13.94
CA THR A 8 -6.53 11.48 -13.70
C THR A 8 -7.43 11.57 -12.47
N GLY A 9 -8.75 11.67 -12.74
CA GLY A 9 -9.84 11.32 -11.85
C GLY A 9 -10.22 12.34 -10.79
N ALA A 10 -11.52 12.63 -10.69
CA ALA A 10 -12.06 13.25 -9.47
C ALA A 10 -11.92 12.26 -8.31
N VAL A 11 -11.68 12.78 -7.10
CA VAL A 11 -11.71 11.97 -5.88
C VAL A 11 -13.06 11.26 -5.75
N ASN A 12 -13.04 10.01 -5.29
CA ASN A 12 -14.25 9.26 -4.98
C ASN A 12 -15.11 10.04 -3.96
N PRO A 13 -16.45 9.93 -4.04
CA PRO A 13 -17.32 10.57 -3.07
C PRO A 13 -17.14 9.93 -1.68
N GLY A 14 -17.13 10.77 -0.63
CA GLY A 14 -17.05 10.34 0.76
C GLY A 14 -15.93 11.02 1.54
N ASP A 15 -16.01 10.94 2.87
CA ASP A 15 -15.14 11.68 3.79
C ASP A 15 -13.76 11.04 3.99
N CYS A 16 -13.60 9.76 3.61
CA CYS A 16 -12.39 8.97 3.86
C CYS A 16 -11.60 8.65 2.57
N CYS A 17 -11.92 9.30 1.45
CA CYS A 17 -11.35 8.95 0.15
C CYS A 17 -10.01 9.63 -0.16
N TYR A 18 -9.47 10.43 0.76
CA TYR A 18 -8.13 11.02 0.66
C TYR A 18 -7.47 11.15 2.02
N SER A 19 -6.15 11.22 2.04
CA SER A 19 -5.35 11.48 3.23
C SER A 19 -4.03 12.14 2.87
N VAL A 20 -3.46 12.87 3.82
CA VAL A 20 -2.11 13.46 3.72
C VAL A 20 -1.18 12.64 4.59
N GLY A 21 -0.04 12.23 4.05
CA GLY A 21 1.03 11.55 4.78
C GLY A 21 2.35 12.26 4.60
N SER A 22 3.43 11.71 5.16
CA SER A 22 4.77 12.22 4.96
C SER A 22 5.82 11.12 4.92
N VAL A 23 6.86 11.32 4.11
CA VAL A 23 8.08 10.50 4.09
C VAL A 23 9.24 11.42 4.39
N ASN A 24 9.98 11.18 5.48
CA ASN A 24 11.08 12.06 5.92
C ASN A 24 10.68 13.55 5.98
N ASP A 25 9.53 13.83 6.61
CA ASP A 25 8.94 15.18 6.73
C ASP A 25 8.53 15.86 5.41
N ILE A 26 8.60 15.14 4.27
CA ILE A 26 8.11 15.62 2.98
C ILE A 26 6.65 15.18 2.81
N PRO A 27 5.68 16.11 2.72
CA PRO A 27 4.28 15.75 2.64
C PRO A 27 3.86 15.27 1.24
N PHE A 28 2.91 14.34 1.22
CA PHE A 28 2.25 13.86 0.01
C PHE A 28 0.75 13.70 0.29
N THR A 29 -0.05 13.75 -0.78
CA THR A 29 -1.49 13.48 -0.71
C THR A 29 -1.79 12.19 -1.46
N ALA A 30 -2.53 11.27 -0.87
CA ALA A 30 -3.06 10.10 -1.58
C ALA A 30 -4.59 10.14 -1.58
N TYR A 31 -5.21 9.74 -2.68
CA TYR A 31 -6.67 9.66 -2.78
C TYR A 31 -7.13 8.53 -3.70
N GLY A 32 -8.34 8.05 -3.48
CA GLY A 32 -9.01 7.07 -4.33
C GLY A 32 -9.69 7.75 -5.51
N SER A 33 -9.44 7.26 -6.73
CA SER A 33 -10.11 7.66 -7.97
C SER A 33 -10.62 6.41 -8.69
N GLY A 34 -11.93 6.15 -8.60
CA GLY A 34 -12.50 4.87 -9.00
C GLY A 34 -11.85 3.74 -8.19
N CYS A 35 -11.20 2.81 -8.89
CA CYS A 35 -10.45 1.70 -8.28
C CYS A 35 -8.95 2.00 -8.11
N ASP A 36 -8.45 3.14 -8.58
CA ASP A 36 -7.04 3.49 -8.50
C ASP A 36 -6.74 4.32 -7.24
N VAL A 37 -5.51 4.21 -6.73
CA VAL A 37 -4.98 5.15 -5.73
C VAL A 37 -4.00 6.09 -6.42
N VAL A 38 -4.27 7.39 -6.35
CA VAL A 38 -3.44 8.44 -6.93
C VAL A 38 -2.64 9.12 -5.82
N ILE A 39 -1.35 9.31 -6.04
CA ILE A 39 -0.42 9.93 -5.10
C ILE A 39 0.13 11.20 -5.73
N LEU A 40 -0.05 12.32 -5.04
CA LEU A 40 0.41 13.64 -5.45
C LEU A 40 1.52 14.14 -4.51
N ALA A 41 2.47 14.86 -5.08
CA ALA A 41 3.41 15.68 -4.32
C ALA A 41 2.71 16.91 -3.73
N SER A 42 3.43 17.66 -2.88
CA SER A 42 2.91 18.87 -2.23
C SER A 42 2.52 20.01 -3.19
N ASP A 43 3.07 19.99 -4.41
CA ASP A 43 2.74 20.90 -5.51
C ASP A 43 1.58 20.39 -6.39
N PHE A 44 0.90 19.31 -5.96
CA PHE A 44 -0.19 18.63 -6.67
C PHE A 44 0.21 17.92 -7.96
N ASP A 45 1.49 17.81 -8.27
CA ASP A 45 1.94 16.99 -9.39
C ASP A 45 1.77 15.49 -9.07
N CYS A 46 1.31 14.73 -10.06
CA CYS A 46 1.08 13.30 -9.91
C CYS A 46 2.40 12.54 -9.88
N VAL A 47 2.67 11.89 -8.75
CA VAL A 47 3.90 11.13 -8.48
C VAL A 47 3.72 9.67 -8.91
N GLN A 48 2.57 9.08 -8.59
CA GLN A 48 2.28 7.69 -8.91
C GLN A 48 0.77 7.45 -8.96
N ILE A 49 0.36 6.53 -9.84
CA ILE A 49 -0.96 5.91 -9.81
C ILE A 49 -0.75 4.42 -9.54
N ILE A 50 -1.37 3.91 -8.49
CA ILE A 50 -1.42 2.49 -8.19
C ILE A 50 -2.70 1.94 -8.82
N PRO A 51 -2.60 1.06 -9.83
CA PRO A 51 -3.77 0.59 -10.56
C PRO A 51 -4.62 -0.39 -9.72
N GLY A 52 -5.93 -0.17 -9.72
CA GLY A 52 -6.93 -1.00 -9.06
C GLY A 52 -7.11 -2.39 -9.66
N ALA A 53 -6.57 -2.63 -10.87
CA ALA A 53 -6.62 -3.94 -11.53
C ALA A 53 -6.03 -5.07 -10.68
N GLN A 54 -5.00 -4.76 -9.88
CA GLN A 54 -4.39 -5.72 -8.95
C GLN A 54 -5.24 -5.99 -7.69
N ASN A 55 -6.29 -5.20 -7.49
CA ASN A 55 -7.22 -5.28 -6.36
C ASN A 55 -8.65 -5.57 -6.85
N GLY A 56 -8.79 -6.26 -7.99
CA GLY A 56 -10.07 -6.72 -8.52
C GLY A 56 -10.93 -5.63 -9.17
N ASN A 57 -10.38 -4.46 -9.48
CA ASN A 57 -11.11 -3.28 -9.95
C ASN A 57 -12.25 -2.84 -9.01
N ILE A 58 -12.12 -3.15 -7.72
CA ILE A 58 -13.05 -2.70 -6.70
C ILE A 58 -12.78 -1.22 -6.45
N GLN A 59 -13.84 -0.42 -6.30
CA GLN A 59 -13.69 1.00 -5.98
C GLN A 59 -12.97 1.18 -4.63
N VAL A 60 -12.05 2.14 -4.56
CA VAL A 60 -11.39 2.51 -3.31
C VAL A 60 -12.40 3.18 -2.38
N GLY A 61 -12.62 2.58 -1.20
CA GLY A 61 -13.56 3.09 -0.20
C GLY A 61 -12.93 4.09 0.78
N CYS A 62 -11.73 3.76 1.27
CA CYS A 62 -10.97 4.56 2.22
C CYS A 62 -9.51 4.64 1.78
N VAL A 63 -8.86 5.78 2.01
CA VAL A 63 -7.41 5.96 1.89
C VAL A 63 -6.93 6.66 3.15
N GLU A 64 -5.93 6.10 3.81
CA GLU A 64 -5.35 6.70 5.00
C GLU A 64 -3.83 6.55 5.01
N CYS A 65 -3.13 7.63 5.37
CA CYS A 65 -1.68 7.74 5.23
C CYS A 65 -1.01 7.97 6.57
N SER A 66 0.07 7.24 6.85
CA SER A 66 0.83 7.46 8.08
C SER A 66 1.75 8.67 7.95
N HIS A 67 1.85 9.45 9.03
CA HIS A 67 2.72 10.61 9.08
C HIS A 67 4.20 10.24 9.28
N GLN A 68 4.48 9.16 10.04
CA GLN A 68 5.85 8.83 10.42
C GLN A 68 6.58 7.95 9.40
N LEU A 69 5.87 6.99 8.79
CA LEU A 69 6.46 6.00 7.88
C LEU A 69 6.02 6.19 6.42
N GLY A 70 5.11 7.14 6.16
CA GLY A 70 4.55 7.40 4.84
C GLY A 70 3.83 6.21 4.21
N ARG A 71 3.34 5.27 5.03
CA ARG A 71 2.54 4.13 4.57
C ARG A 71 1.18 4.60 4.09
N ILE A 72 0.60 3.89 3.14
CA ILE A 72 -0.79 4.10 2.69
C ILE A 72 -1.57 2.83 2.97
N ALA A 73 -2.69 2.96 3.65
CA ALA A 73 -3.72 1.93 3.75
C ALA A 73 -4.87 2.32 2.83
N ALA A 74 -5.27 1.43 1.92
CA ALA A 74 -6.41 1.65 1.04
C ALA A 74 -7.38 0.48 1.11
N SER A 75 -8.69 0.77 1.26
CA SER A 75 -9.72 -0.26 1.30
C SER A 75 -10.39 -0.47 -0.05
N TYR A 76 -10.63 -1.75 -0.35
CA TYR A 76 -11.28 -2.27 -1.55
C TYR A 76 -12.39 -3.22 -1.06
N GLY A 77 -13.57 -2.67 -0.76
CA GLY A 77 -14.64 -3.40 -0.06
C GLY A 77 -14.22 -3.79 1.37
N ASN A 78 -14.14 -5.08 1.65
CA ASN A 78 -13.68 -5.62 2.94
C ASN A 78 -12.18 -5.95 2.97
N THR A 79 -11.44 -5.69 1.89
CA THR A 79 -9.99 -5.92 1.83
C THR A 79 -9.26 -4.61 2.06
N VAL A 80 -8.25 -4.59 2.92
CA VAL A 80 -7.38 -3.44 3.14
C VAL A 80 -5.98 -3.78 2.63
N CYS A 81 -5.47 -2.98 1.69
CA CYS A 81 -4.13 -3.12 1.13
C CYS A 81 -3.18 -2.09 1.74
N ILE A 82 -1.96 -2.51 2.06
CA ILE A 82 -0.90 -1.69 2.64
C ILE A 82 0.17 -1.45 1.60
N PHE A 83 0.53 -0.19 1.42
CA PHE A 83 1.57 0.24 0.50
C PHE A 83 2.66 1.01 1.26
N GLU A 84 3.92 0.63 1.05
CA GLU A 84 5.07 1.29 1.68
C GLU A 84 5.89 2.08 0.65
N PRO A 85 6.43 3.24 1.04
CA PRO A 85 7.29 4.05 0.19
C PRO A 85 8.68 3.41 0.08
N LEU A 86 9.09 3.06 -1.14
CA LEU A 86 10.44 2.63 -1.46
C LEU A 86 11.19 3.72 -2.20
N SER A 87 12.42 3.99 -1.77
CA SER A 87 13.28 4.98 -2.42
C SER A 87 13.56 4.56 -3.86
N THR A 88 13.36 5.48 -4.79
CA THR A 88 13.65 5.25 -6.20
C THR A 88 14.89 6.01 -6.65
N ASN A 89 15.44 5.62 -7.79
CA ASN A 89 16.60 6.28 -8.35
C ASN A 89 16.23 7.73 -8.78
N PRO A 90 16.97 8.76 -8.36
CA PRO A 90 16.59 10.17 -8.56
C PRO A 90 16.46 10.60 -10.03
N ASN A 91 16.99 9.82 -10.97
CA ASN A 91 16.94 10.12 -12.40
C ASN A 91 15.54 10.00 -13.05
N LYS A 92 14.52 9.53 -12.30
CA LYS A 92 13.15 9.31 -12.82
C LYS A 92 12.04 9.94 -11.98
N CYS A 93 12.35 10.61 -10.88
CA CYS A 93 11.33 11.02 -9.89
C CYS A 93 11.28 12.53 -9.63
N HIS A 94 10.18 12.94 -8.99
CA HIS A 94 9.92 14.32 -8.58
C HIS A 94 11.07 14.88 -7.74
N LYS A 95 11.44 16.15 -7.96
CA LYS A 95 12.63 16.78 -7.36
C LYS A 95 12.73 16.65 -5.83
N LEU A 96 11.59 16.52 -5.15
CA LEU A 96 11.49 16.43 -3.69
C LEU A 96 10.99 15.07 -3.20
N LEU A 97 10.06 14.41 -3.91
CA LEU A 97 9.47 13.14 -3.50
C LEU A 97 9.98 11.99 -4.40
N ASN A 98 11.09 11.39 -4.00
CA ASN A 98 11.77 10.31 -4.74
C ASN A 98 11.35 8.91 -4.28
N TYR A 99 10.05 8.71 -4.06
CA TYR A 99 9.50 7.46 -3.54
C TYR A 99 8.45 6.88 -4.49
N GLN A 100 8.35 5.56 -4.48
CA GLN A 100 7.22 4.83 -5.06
C GLN A 100 6.63 3.92 -4.01
N TRP A 101 5.31 3.93 -3.92
CA TRP A 101 4.53 3.10 -3.02
C TRP A 101 4.32 1.73 -3.65
N GLN A 102 4.72 0.70 -2.92
CA GLN A 102 4.56 -0.69 -3.33
C GLN A 102 3.72 -1.45 -2.33
N LYS A 103 2.85 -2.34 -2.81
CA LYS A 103 2.01 -3.17 -1.96
C LYS A 103 2.87 -4.15 -1.19
N THR A 104 2.91 -4.04 0.13
CA THR A 104 3.70 -4.92 1.00
C THR A 104 2.84 -5.89 1.80
N GLY A 105 1.54 -5.62 1.90
CA GLY A 105 0.62 -6.47 2.64
C GLY A 105 -0.83 -6.19 2.33
N GLN A 106 -1.69 -7.08 2.82
CA GLN A 106 -3.13 -6.87 2.86
C GLN A 106 -3.73 -7.70 3.98
N PHE A 107 -4.92 -7.30 4.44
CA PHE A 107 -5.73 -8.09 5.35
C PHE A 107 -7.22 -7.94 5.02
N PHE A 108 -8.02 -8.85 5.55
CA PHE A 108 -9.46 -8.90 5.32
C PHE A 108 -10.21 -8.54 6.60
N LEU A 109 -11.27 -7.77 6.43
CA LEU A 109 -12.28 -7.50 7.45
C LEU A 109 -13.49 -8.42 7.23
N ASP A 110 -14.30 -8.56 8.27
CA ASP A 110 -15.56 -9.30 8.23
C ASP A 110 -16.65 -8.58 7.40
N ALA A 111 -16.54 -7.26 7.26
CA ALA A 111 -17.47 -6.43 6.50
C ALA A 111 -16.76 -5.32 5.71
N ILE A 112 -17.53 -4.53 4.95
CA ILE A 112 -17.01 -3.39 4.18
C ILE A 112 -16.40 -2.36 5.14
N THR A 113 -15.23 -1.85 4.76
CA THR A 113 -14.52 -0.84 5.54
C THR A 113 -15.26 0.49 5.51
N TYR A 114 -15.48 1.11 6.67
CA TYR A 114 -16.02 2.47 6.81
C TYR A 114 -14.93 3.52 6.96
N THR A 115 -13.92 3.24 7.78
CA THR A 115 -12.75 4.12 7.95
C THR A 115 -11.54 3.33 8.42
N LEU A 116 -10.37 3.89 8.17
CA LEU A 116 -9.07 3.40 8.63
C LEU A 116 -8.35 4.52 9.39
N ALA A 117 -7.48 4.16 10.32
CA ALA A 117 -6.57 5.10 10.97
C ALA A 117 -5.28 4.37 11.38
N TRP A 118 -4.12 4.85 10.93
CA TRP A 118 -2.84 4.43 11.47
C TRP A 118 -2.72 4.89 12.93
N ASP A 119 -2.04 4.08 13.74
CA ASP A 119 -1.54 4.58 15.01
C ASP A 119 -0.44 5.64 14.77
N PRO A 120 -0.11 6.49 15.76
CA PRO A 120 0.85 7.58 15.55
C PRO A 120 2.23 7.11 15.07
N GLN A 121 2.60 5.85 15.36
CA GLN A 121 3.86 5.26 14.93
C GLN A 121 3.80 4.67 13.51
N GLY A 122 2.62 4.60 12.89
CA GLY A 122 2.41 4.05 11.55
C GLY A 122 2.56 2.54 11.47
N ASN A 123 2.48 1.81 12.58
CA ASN A 123 2.71 0.37 12.64
C ASN A 123 1.44 -0.46 12.75
N ARG A 124 0.34 0.13 13.20
CA ARG A 124 -0.93 -0.57 13.35
C ARG A 124 -2.06 0.25 12.74
N ILE A 125 -3.10 -0.45 12.28
CA ILE A 125 -4.29 0.19 11.74
C ILE A 125 -5.48 -0.15 12.62
N LEU A 126 -6.18 0.87 13.07
CA LEU A 126 -7.54 0.71 13.56
C LEU A 126 -8.48 0.75 12.34
N ALA A 127 -9.13 -0.37 12.06
CA ALA A 127 -10.13 -0.48 11.01
C ALA A 127 -11.52 -0.50 11.62
N ALA A 128 -12.41 0.35 11.10
CA ALA A 128 -13.82 0.34 11.43
C ALA A 128 -14.60 -0.27 10.27
N ALA A 129 -15.29 -1.36 10.55
CA ALA A 129 -16.35 -1.95 9.73
C ALA A 129 -17.58 -2.14 10.63
N GLU A 130 -18.27 -3.28 10.56
CA GLU A 130 -19.31 -3.64 11.54
C GLU A 130 -18.76 -3.73 12.97
N ARG A 131 -17.46 -4.00 13.10
CA ARG A 131 -16.71 -4.00 14.36
C ARG A 131 -15.45 -3.16 14.21
N LEU A 132 -14.93 -2.68 15.34
CA LEU A 132 -13.60 -2.10 15.42
C LEU A 132 -12.56 -3.21 15.58
N GLN A 133 -11.54 -3.20 14.73
CA GLN A 133 -10.46 -4.17 14.75
C GLN A 133 -9.12 -3.45 14.67
N LEU A 134 -8.13 -3.94 15.42
CA LEU A 134 -6.76 -3.43 15.36
C LEU A 134 -5.92 -4.44 14.60
N TRP A 135 -5.37 -4.04 13.46
CA TRP A 135 -4.43 -4.83 12.68
C TRP A 135 -2.98 -4.39 12.97
N ALA A 136 -2.09 -5.37 13.04
CA ALA A 136 -0.65 -5.17 13.12
C ALA A 136 0.04 -6.14 12.12
N PRO A 137 1.11 -5.72 11.44
CA PRO A 137 1.93 -6.65 10.69
C PRO A 137 2.56 -7.68 11.65
N PRO A 138 2.80 -8.92 11.20
CA PRO A 138 3.52 -9.92 11.98
C PRO A 138 4.88 -9.36 12.45
N LEU A 139 5.28 -9.69 13.68
CA LEU A 139 6.61 -9.36 14.17
C LEU A 139 7.66 -10.06 13.27
N ALA A 140 8.75 -9.36 12.92
CA ALA A 140 9.80 -9.92 12.08
C ALA A 140 10.39 -11.23 12.65
N ASP A 141 10.37 -11.40 13.98
CA ASP A 141 10.85 -12.59 14.69
C ASP A 141 9.83 -13.76 14.70
N ALA A 142 8.60 -13.57 14.24
CA ALA A 142 7.60 -14.63 14.17
C ALA A 142 7.77 -15.55 12.94
N LEU A 143 8.78 -15.31 12.09
CA LEU A 143 9.08 -16.10 10.90
C LEU A 143 10.26 -17.08 11.07
N ILE A 144 10.75 -17.30 12.30
CA ILE A 144 11.88 -18.22 12.58
C ILE A 144 11.49 -19.26 13.63
N GLU A 145 10.33 -19.91 13.50
CA GLU A 145 10.08 -21.18 14.20
C GLU A 145 9.09 -22.00 13.38
N GLU A 146 9.55 -22.74 12.35
CA GLU A 146 9.04 -24.06 11.90
C GLU A 146 9.93 -24.60 10.74
N GLU A 147 11.26 -24.67 10.92
CA GLU A 147 12.14 -25.53 10.11
C GLU A 147 13.20 -26.13 11.03
N ASP A 148 12.81 -27.02 11.94
CA ASP A 148 13.78 -27.93 12.53
C ASP A 148 13.11 -29.28 12.84
N GLY A 149 13.21 -30.19 11.87
CA GLY A 149 12.62 -31.51 12.00
C GLY A 149 12.56 -32.32 10.71
N GLN A 150 13.70 -32.62 10.08
CA GLN A 150 14.09 -34.00 9.72
C GLN A 150 15.39 -34.04 8.89
N MET A 151 16.44 -34.48 9.57
CA MET A 151 17.36 -35.55 9.15
C MET A 151 18.00 -35.44 7.76
N ILE A 152 19.25 -35.01 7.81
CA ILE A 152 20.33 -35.29 6.87
C ILE A 152 20.30 -36.76 6.42
N GLU A 153 20.10 -37.01 5.13
CA GLU A 153 20.77 -38.09 4.42
C GLU A 153 21.34 -37.54 3.10
N GLU A 154 22.66 -37.35 3.11
CA GLU A 154 23.50 -37.34 1.92
C GLU A 154 23.15 -38.54 1.02
N ARG A 155 22.76 -38.28 -0.23
CA ARG A 155 23.23 -39.10 -1.36
C ARG A 155 22.96 -38.46 -2.73
N THR A 156 24.08 -38.11 -3.35
CA THR A 156 24.37 -38.30 -4.78
C THR A 156 23.50 -37.59 -5.82
N HIS A 157 24.07 -36.54 -6.41
CA HIS A 157 23.81 -36.17 -7.81
C HIS A 157 24.03 -37.37 -8.75
N PRO A 158 23.23 -37.48 -9.82
CA PRO A 158 23.82 -37.27 -11.15
C PRO A 158 22.91 -36.48 -12.12
N VAL A 159 23.50 -35.43 -12.70
CA VAL A 159 23.69 -35.16 -14.15
C VAL A 159 22.65 -35.62 -15.20
N LEU A 160 22.37 -34.66 -16.13
CA LEU A 160 21.98 -34.75 -17.56
C LEU A 160 20.49 -34.74 -18.00
N ASN A 161 20.18 -33.63 -18.69
CA ASN A 161 19.52 -33.45 -20.00
C ASN A 161 18.05 -33.84 -20.29
N ASP A 162 17.47 -32.90 -21.05
CA ASP A 162 16.43 -32.98 -22.09
C ASP A 162 15.02 -33.37 -21.67
N TRP A 163 14.09 -32.39 -21.70
CA TRP A 163 13.04 -32.17 -22.73
C TRP A 163 12.52 -30.73 -22.65
#